data_AF-A0A957U7J3-F1
#
_entry.id   AF-A0A957U7J3-F1
#
_cell.length_a   1.000
_cell.length_b   1.000
_cell.length_c   1.000
_cell.angle_alpha   90.00
_cell.angle_beta   90.00
_cell.angle_gamma   90.00
#
_symmetry.space_group_name_H-M   'P 1'
#
loop_
_entity.id
_entity.type
_entity.pdbx_description
1 polymer ?
#
loop_
_entity_poly.entity_id
_entity_poly.type
_entity_poly.pdbx_seq_one_letter_code
_entity_poly.pdbx_strand_id
1 'polypeptide(L)' 'QAAIEVGVVCGLGTIITGMFWAKPTWNTYWTWDPRLTTSTITVLVYLAYLLFRNG' A
#
# COMPACT_ATOMS: atom_id res chain seq x y z
N GLN A 1 1.23 -19.32 1.08
CA GLN A 1 0.78 -18.53 2.25
C GLN A 1 1.77 -17.42 2.56
N ALA A 2 3.04 -17.75 2.79
CA ALA A 2 4.11 -16.76 3.04
C ALA A 2 4.22 -15.60 2.02
N ALA A 3 4.01 -15.85 0.71
CA ALA A 3 4.14 -14.81 -0.31
C ALA A 3 3.11 -13.67 -0.17
N ILE A 4 1.91 -13.95 0.35
CA ILE A 4 0.84 -12.95 0.50
C ILE A 4 1.08 -12.11 1.75
N GLU A 5 1.51 -12.73 2.85
CA GLU A 5 1.89 -12.05 4.08
C GLU A 5 3.09 -11.11 3.85
N VAL A 6 4.12 -11.61 3.15
CA VAL A 6 5.29 -10.79 2.74
C VAL A 6 4.86 -9.67 1.80
N GLY A 7 3.98 -9.95 0.84
CA GLY A 7 3.43 -8.95 -0.08
C GLY A 7 2.67 -7.82 0.64
N VAL A 8 1.91 -8.14 1.68
CA VAL A 8 1.22 -7.15 2.52
C VAL A 8 2.21 -6.30 3.31
N VAL A 9 3.20 -6.92 3.96
CA VAL A 9 4.21 -6.19 4.76
C VAL A 9 5.05 -5.27 3.89
N CYS A 10 5.56 -5.78 2.75
CA CYS A 10 6.31 -4.96 1.79
C CYS A 10 5.43 -3.87 1.17
N GLY A 11 4.17 -4.17 0.85
CA GLY A 11 3.22 -3.22 0.29
C GLY A 11 2.90 -2.07 1.24
N LEU A 12 2.61 -2.36 2.51
CA LEU A 12 2.38 -1.35 3.55
C LEU A 12 3.63 -0.49 3.79
N GLY A 13 4.82 -1.12 3.86
CA GLY A 13 6.08 -0.39 3.98
C GLY A 13 6.33 0.56 2.80
N THR A 14 6.00 0.14 1.58
CA THR A 14 6.13 0.95 0.37
C THR A 14 5.20 2.16 0.39
N ILE A 15 3.95 2.00 0.85
CA ILE A 15 2.98 3.10 0.97
C ILE A 15 3.41 4.10 2.05
N ILE A 16 3.77 3.62 3.24
CA ILE A 16 4.22 4.48 4.34
C ILE A 16 5.44 5.29 3.91
N THR A 17 6.44 4.60 3.33
CA THR A 17 7.64 5.24 2.82
C THR A 17 7.29 6.25 1.71
N GLY A 18 6.42 5.88 0.77
CA GLY A 18 5.92 6.77 -0.29
C GLY A 18 5.24 8.04 0.24
N MET A 19 4.41 7.93 1.28
CA MET A 19 3.77 9.09 1.94
C MET A 19 4.78 10.02 2.60
N PHE A 20 5.85 9.46 3.19
CA PHE A 20 6.95 10.26 3.75
C PHE A 20 7.73 11.03 2.66
N TRP A 21 7.94 10.42 1.49
CA TRP A 21 8.62 11.06 0.34
C TRP A 21 7.72 12.02 -0.47
N ALA A 22 6.40 11.94 -0.33
CA ALA A 22 5.47 12.85 -0.99
C ALA A 22 5.55 14.28 -0.42
N LYS A 23 5.83 14.42 0.89
CA LYS A 23 5.96 15.71 1.57
C LYS A 23 7.05 16.65 1.00
N PRO A 24 8.31 16.21 0.78
CA PRO A 24 9.33 17.07 0.17
C PRO A 24 9.07 17.37 -1.31
N THR A 25 8.40 16.47 -2.05
CA THR A 25 8.20 16.61 -3.50
C THR A 25 7.01 17.51 -3.84
N TRP A 26 5.90 17.36 -3.11
CA TRP A 26 4.61 17.95 -3.46
C TRP A 26 3.94 18.73 -2.33
N ASN A 27 4.62 18.92 -1.18
CA ASN A 27 4.06 19.57 0.01
C ASN A 27 2.76 18.92 0.55
N THR A 28 2.45 17.70 0.10
CA THR A 28 1.28 16.93 0.52
C THR A 28 1.70 15.49 0.82
N TYR A 29 1.08 14.88 1.83
CA TYR A 29 1.35 13.49 2.22
C TYR A 29 0.73 12.48 1.25
N TRP A 30 -0.27 12.91 0.49
CA TRP A 30 -1.00 12.07 -0.44
C TRP A 30 -1.40 12.85 -1.67
N THR A 31 -1.08 12.30 -2.84
CA THR A 31 -1.63 12.75 -4.12
C THR A 31 -2.51 11.66 -4.69
N TRP A 32 -3.62 12.05 -5.31
CA TRP A 32 -4.53 11.15 -6.01
C TRP A 32 -4.01 10.79 -7.40
N ASP A 33 -2.70 10.60 -7.52
CA ASP A 33 -2.09 10.17 -8.75
C ASP A 33 -2.48 8.72 -9.04
N PRO A 34 -2.88 8.37 -10.28
CA PRO A 34 -3.35 7.03 -10.60
C PRO A 34 -2.31 5.96 -10.27
N ARG A 35 -1.01 6.23 -10.41
CA ARG A 35 0.06 5.27 -10.09
C ARG A 35 0.18 4.97 -8.60
N LEU A 36 0.06 6.02 -7.76
CA LEU A 36 0.12 5.89 -6.30
C LEU A 36 -1.15 5.23 -5.76
N THR A 37 -2.30 5.60 -6.31
CA THR A 37 -3.61 5.06 -5.95
C THR A 37 -3.72 3.58 -6.33
N THR A 38 -3.24 3.16 -7.52
CA THR A 38 -3.31 1.75 -7.95
C THR A 38 -2.48 0.85 -7.03
N SER A 39 -1.28 1.29 -6.65
CA SER A 39 -0.41 0.55 -5.70
C SER A 39 -1.09 0.36 -4.34
N THR A 40 -1.85 1.36 -3.91
CA THR A 40 -2.61 1.34 -2.64
C THR A 40 -3.79 0.40 -2.70
N ILE A 41 -4.51 0.40 -3.83
CA ILE A 41 -5.60 -0.54 -4.10
C ILE A 41 -5.07 -1.98 -4.10
N THR A 42 -3.91 -2.26 -4.70
CA THR A 42 -3.30 -3.59 -4.67
C THR A 42 -3.04 -4.07 -3.23
N VAL A 43 -2.51 -3.23 -2.36
CA VAL A 43 -2.28 -3.57 -0.94
C VAL A 43 -3.59 -3.80 -0.18
N LEU A 44 -4.61 -2.97 -0.43
CA LEU A 44 -5.95 -3.15 0.15
C LEU A 44 -6.61 -4.45 -0.31
N VAL A 45 -6.46 -4.84 -1.57
CA VAL A 45 -6.97 -6.12 -2.10
C VAL A 45 -6.26 -7.30 -1.44
N TYR A 46 -4.94 -7.22 -1.25
CA TYR A 46 -4.20 -8.26 -0.51
C TYR A 46 -4.64 -8.36 0.95
N LEU A 47 -4.88 -7.24 1.63
CA LEU A 47 -5.40 -7.19 2.99
C LEU A 47 -6.82 -7.78 3.08
N ALA A 48 -7.71 -7.40 2.15
CA ALA A 48 -9.06 -7.94 2.07
C ALA A 48 -9.06 -9.45 1.84
N TYR A 49 -8.18 -9.95 0.97
CA TYR A 49 -8.00 -11.37 0.73
C TYR A 49 -7.54 -12.12 2.00
N LEU A 50 -6.58 -11.55 2.75
CA LEU A 50 -6.09 -12.14 4.00
C LEU A 50 -7.18 -12.16 5.09
N LEU A 51 -7.97 -11.09 5.20
CA LEU A 51 -9.09 -10.99 6.14
C LEU A 51 -10.19 -12.02 5.84
N PHE A 52 -10.60 -12.13 4.57
CA PHE A 52 -11.64 -13.08 4.15
C PHE A 52 -11.19 -14.54 4.22
N ARG A 53 -9.87 -14.80 4.10
CA ARG A 53 -9.30 -16.14 4.16
C ARG A 53 -9.08 -16.65 5.59
N ASN A 54 -8.85 -15.74 6.54
CA ASN A 54 -8.68 -16.07 7.96
C ASN A 54 -10.00 -16.08 8.75
N GLY A 55 -11.12 -15.76 8.08
CA GLY A 55 -12.48 -15.90 8.61
C GLY A 55 -13.11 -17.25 8.31
#